data_AF-A0A932T5V1-F1
#
_entry.id   AF-A0A932T5V1-F1
#
_cell.length_a   1.000
_cell.length_b   1.000
_cell.length_c   1.000
_cell.angle_alpha   90.00
_cell.angle_beta   90.00
_cell.angle_gamma   90.00
#
_symmetry.space_group_name_H-M   'P 1'
#
loop_
_entity.id
_entity.type
_entity.pdbx_description
1 polymer ?
#
loop_
_entity_poly.entity_id
_entity_poly.type
_entity_poly.pdbx_seq_one_letter_code
_entity_poly.pdbx_strand_id
1 'polypeptide(L)'
;EEIQDLLKASTGLNLALHYLSGSITFDPTVVTVNPALASQIVWLDCLITNMDRTVRNTNMLWWNKELWLIDHGAALYFHHSWDNWQEKASQPFLLVKDHVLLPQASELDKTDAAFRSILTNEHIRSIVELVPDEWLTGESFASVEAHRQTYCQFLETRLAHSSIFVKQAQHAREALI
;
A
#
# COMPACT_ATOMS: atom_id res chain seq x y z
N GLU A 1 -27.19 3.41 -21.35
CA GLU A 1 -26.46 4.68 -21.26
C GLU A 1 -25.17 4.53 -20.46
N GLU A 2 -25.22 4.04 -19.22
CA GLU A 2 -24.06 3.95 -18.31
C GLU A 2 -22.80 3.24 -18.89
N ILE A 3 -22.96 2.08 -19.56
CA ILE A 3 -21.82 1.36 -20.17
C ILE A 3 -21.21 2.13 -21.36
N GLN A 4 -22.01 2.81 -22.17
CA GLN A 4 -21.49 3.58 -23.31
C GLN A 4 -20.69 4.79 -22.84
N ASP A 5 -21.12 5.44 -21.76
CA ASP A 5 -20.41 6.58 -21.19
C ASP A 5 -19.11 6.15 -20.52
N LEU A 6 -19.09 5.00 -19.82
CA LEU A 6 -17.86 4.39 -19.31
C LEU A 6 -16.87 4.05 -20.43
N LEU A 7 -17.35 3.47 -21.55
CA LEU A 7 -16.48 3.14 -22.69
C LEU A 7 -15.91 4.39 -23.37
N LYS A 8 -16.70 5.46 -23.49
CA LYS A 8 -16.21 6.75 -23.99
C LYS A 8 -15.21 7.40 -23.04
N ALA A 9 -15.44 7.30 -21.72
CA ALA A 9 -14.52 7.80 -20.70
C ALA A 9 -13.21 6.98 -20.62
N SER A 10 -13.24 5.71 -21.05
CA SER A 10 -12.09 4.81 -21.03
C SER A 10 -11.14 4.99 -22.22
N THR A 11 -11.36 5.97 -23.11
CA THR A 11 -10.40 6.26 -24.19
C THR A 11 -9.17 7.01 -23.68
N GLY A 12 -7.98 6.70 -24.20
CA GLY A 12 -6.73 7.38 -23.86
C GLY A 12 -5.78 6.52 -23.02
N LEU A 13 -5.03 7.16 -22.13
CA LEU A 13 -4.08 6.50 -21.24
C LEU A 13 -4.82 5.77 -20.12
N ASN A 14 -4.63 4.45 -20.02
CA ASN A 14 -5.30 3.59 -19.06
C ASN A 14 -4.30 2.68 -18.34
N LEU A 15 -4.60 2.32 -17.09
CA LEU A 15 -3.91 1.25 -16.36
C LEU A 15 -4.66 -0.06 -16.57
N ALA A 16 -4.08 -0.98 -17.35
CA ALA A 16 -4.67 -2.30 -17.55
C ALA A 16 -4.36 -3.23 -16.36
N LEU A 17 -5.34 -4.05 -15.99
CA LEU A 17 -5.18 -5.10 -14.98
C LEU A 17 -5.46 -6.46 -15.61
N HIS A 18 -4.71 -7.47 -15.17
CA HIS A 18 -4.93 -8.85 -15.60
C HIS A 18 -6.17 -9.41 -14.91
N TYR A 19 -7.13 -9.89 -15.69
CA TYR A 19 -8.26 -10.65 -15.17
C TYR A 19 -7.82 -12.06 -14.74
N LEU A 20 -7.82 -12.33 -13.44
CA LEU A 20 -7.42 -13.62 -12.86
C LEU A 20 -8.57 -14.62 -12.91
N SER A 21 -8.72 -15.32 -14.05
CA SER A 21 -9.82 -16.28 -14.24
C SER A 21 -9.80 -17.37 -13.15
N GLY A 22 -10.95 -17.57 -12.48
CA GLY A 22 -11.11 -18.57 -11.43
C GLY A 22 -10.51 -18.18 -10.07
N SER A 23 -10.06 -16.93 -9.90
CA SER A 23 -9.69 -16.43 -8.57
C SER A 23 -10.89 -16.40 -7.64
N ILE A 24 -10.66 -16.69 -6.36
CA ILE A 24 -11.66 -16.53 -5.30
C ILE A 24 -11.20 -15.47 -4.31
N THR A 25 -12.12 -14.88 -3.56
CA THR A 25 -11.77 -13.97 -2.46
C THR A 25 -10.93 -14.71 -1.43
N PHE A 26 -9.86 -14.06 -0.95
CA PHE A 26 -9.07 -14.59 0.16
C PHE A 26 -9.92 -14.63 1.44
N ASP A 27 -9.97 -15.81 2.06
CA ASP A 27 -10.63 -16.04 3.35
C ASP A 27 -9.57 -16.39 4.42
N PRO A 28 -9.34 -15.50 5.41
CA PRO A 28 -8.35 -15.72 6.46
C PRO A 28 -8.71 -16.88 7.41
N THR A 29 -9.95 -17.36 7.40
CA THR A 29 -10.39 -18.49 8.23
C THR A 29 -10.05 -19.85 7.63
N VAL A 30 -9.82 -19.88 6.31
CA VAL A 30 -9.56 -21.11 5.56
C VAL A 30 -8.11 -21.18 5.08
N VAL A 31 -7.48 -20.04 4.79
CA VAL A 31 -6.13 -19.98 4.23
C VAL A 31 -5.14 -19.46 5.27
N THR A 32 -4.15 -20.29 5.60
CA THR A 32 -2.98 -19.87 6.38
C THR A 32 -1.91 -19.29 5.45
N VAL A 33 -1.46 -18.09 5.76
CA VAL A 33 -0.41 -17.39 5.02
C VAL A 33 0.93 -17.62 5.72
N ASN A 34 1.98 -17.82 4.93
CA ASN A 34 3.34 -17.95 5.46
C ASN A 34 3.68 -16.68 6.29
N PRO A 35 4.24 -16.80 7.51
CA PRO A 35 4.54 -15.65 8.35
C PRO A 35 5.43 -14.58 7.69
N ALA A 36 6.38 -15.00 6.86
CA ALA A 36 7.23 -14.07 6.10
C ALA A 36 6.40 -13.26 5.08
N LEU A 37 5.53 -13.92 4.30
CA LEU A 37 4.65 -13.24 3.34
C LEU A 37 3.65 -12.31 4.05
N ALA A 38 3.06 -12.78 5.16
CA ALA A 38 2.16 -11.95 5.97
C ALA A 38 2.87 -10.70 6.49
N SER A 39 4.11 -10.83 7.00
CA SER A 39 4.92 -9.69 7.44
C SER A 39 5.29 -8.74 6.31
N GLN A 40 5.61 -9.25 5.12
CA GLN A 40 5.87 -8.41 3.94
C GLN A 40 4.66 -7.56 3.55
N ILE A 41 3.47 -8.15 3.55
CA ILE A 41 2.21 -7.44 3.21
C ILE A 41 1.87 -6.41 4.28
N VAL A 42 1.91 -6.80 5.57
CA VAL A 42 1.65 -5.86 6.68
C VAL A 42 2.64 -4.70 6.66
N TRP A 43 3.93 -4.98 6.45
CA TRP A 43 4.96 -3.94 6.37
C TRP A 43 4.70 -2.99 5.19
N LEU A 44 4.35 -3.53 4.01
CA LEU A 44 4.03 -2.73 2.83
C LEU A 44 2.84 -1.80 3.12
N ASP A 45 1.76 -2.34 3.68
CA ASP A 45 0.56 -1.57 4.00
C ASP A 45 0.82 -0.50 5.07
N CYS A 46 1.74 -0.74 6.01
CA CYS A 46 2.22 0.30 6.92
C CYS A 46 2.98 1.41 6.18
N LEU A 47 3.89 1.07 5.26
CA LEU A 47 4.67 2.04 4.48
C LEU A 47 3.74 2.96 3.67
N ILE A 48 2.79 2.37 2.95
CA ILE A 48 1.86 3.10 2.08
C ILE A 48 0.60 3.58 2.81
N THR A 49 0.48 3.36 4.12
CA THR A 49 -0.69 3.75 4.93
C THR A 49 -2.03 3.20 4.40
N ASN A 50 -2.06 1.93 4.00
CA ASN A 50 -3.26 1.28 3.47
C ASN A 50 -4.23 0.91 4.61
N MET A 51 -5.34 1.63 4.68
CA MET A 51 -6.34 1.48 5.75
C MET A 51 -7.43 0.45 5.47
N ASP A 52 -7.50 -0.10 4.27
CA ASP A 52 -8.63 -0.96 3.86
C ASP A 52 -8.23 -2.42 3.62
N ARG A 53 -7.17 -2.92 4.27
CA ARG A 53 -6.83 -4.36 4.28
C ARG A 53 -7.29 -5.04 5.57
N THR A 54 -8.60 -5.04 5.82
CA THR A 54 -9.20 -5.50 7.08
C THR A 54 -9.84 -6.88 6.96
N VAL A 55 -10.29 -7.45 8.08
CA VAL A 55 -11.05 -8.71 8.07
C VAL A 55 -12.39 -8.61 7.33
N ARG A 56 -12.97 -7.40 7.23
CA ARG A 56 -14.25 -7.15 6.55
C ARG A 56 -14.07 -6.93 5.06
N ASN A 57 -12.97 -6.28 4.68
CA ASN A 57 -12.57 -6.10 3.30
C ASN A 57 -11.09 -6.47 3.16
N THR A 58 -10.82 -7.70 2.71
CA THR A 58 -9.44 -8.20 2.66
C THR A 58 -8.69 -7.61 1.48
N ASN A 59 -9.39 -7.15 0.43
CA ASN A 59 -8.78 -6.68 -0.82
C ASN A 59 -7.69 -7.62 -1.34
N MET A 60 -7.93 -8.93 -1.22
CA MET A 60 -7.01 -9.99 -1.64
C MET A 60 -7.76 -11.12 -2.33
N LEU A 61 -7.10 -11.72 -3.30
CA LEU A 61 -7.57 -12.89 -4.02
C LEU A 61 -6.66 -14.07 -3.76
N TRP A 62 -7.23 -15.26 -3.76
CA TRP A 62 -6.51 -16.52 -3.82
C TRP A 62 -6.64 -17.09 -5.23
N TRP A 63 -5.50 -17.26 -5.91
CA TRP A 63 -5.45 -17.72 -7.30
C TRP A 63 -4.24 -18.61 -7.51
N ASN A 64 -4.44 -19.79 -8.10
CA ASN A 64 -3.38 -20.77 -8.36
C ASN A 64 -2.47 -21.11 -7.16
N LYS A 65 -3.06 -21.13 -5.94
CA LYS A 65 -2.35 -21.34 -4.65
C LYS A 65 -1.41 -20.20 -4.26
N GLU A 66 -1.64 -19.01 -4.80
CA GLU A 66 -0.91 -17.79 -4.48
C GLU A 66 -1.88 -16.71 -3.98
N LEU A 67 -1.36 -15.83 -3.11
CA LEU A 67 -2.07 -14.68 -2.59
C LEU A 67 -1.79 -13.46 -3.48
N TRP A 68 -2.86 -12.82 -3.95
CA TRP A 68 -2.80 -11.65 -4.82
C TRP A 68 -3.41 -10.45 -4.11
N LEU A 69 -2.67 -9.36 -4.03
CA LEU A 69 -3.16 -8.09 -3.49
C LEU A 69 -3.91 -7.35 -4.58
N ILE A 70 -5.12 -6.88 -4.27
CA ILE A 70 -5.90 -6.00 -5.14
C ILE A 70 -6.26 -4.72 -4.37
N ASP A 71 -6.84 -3.77 -5.09
CA ASP A 71 -7.44 -2.55 -4.57
C ASP A 71 -6.60 -1.81 -3.51
N HIS A 72 -5.66 -1.01 -3.99
CA HIS A 72 -4.90 -0.06 -3.16
C HIS A 72 -5.54 1.33 -3.18
N GLY A 73 -6.83 1.45 -3.53
CA GLY A 73 -7.50 2.75 -3.66
C GLY A 73 -7.58 3.55 -2.36
N ALA A 74 -7.51 2.88 -1.21
CA ALA A 74 -7.47 3.49 0.13
C ALA A 74 -6.04 3.59 0.72
N ALA A 75 -5.00 3.35 -0.09
CA ALA A 75 -3.62 3.60 0.31
C ALA A 75 -3.23 5.07 0.07
N LEU A 76 -2.09 5.47 0.62
CA LEU A 76 -1.50 6.81 0.49
C LEU A 76 -2.47 7.93 0.89
N TYR A 77 -3.28 7.68 1.93
CA TYR A 77 -4.39 8.54 2.38
C TYR A 77 -4.02 10.03 2.54
N PHE A 78 -2.75 10.34 2.82
CA PHE A 78 -2.26 11.72 2.91
C PHE A 78 -2.55 12.56 1.65
N HIS A 79 -2.66 11.96 0.46
CA HIS A 79 -2.91 12.70 -0.78
C HIS A 79 -4.33 13.30 -0.89
N HIS A 80 -5.26 12.93 0.00
CA HIS A 80 -6.57 13.55 0.10
C HIS A 80 -6.51 14.90 0.83
N SER A 81 -5.43 15.15 1.58
CA SER A 81 -5.15 16.43 2.24
C SER A 81 -3.65 16.58 2.44
N TRP A 82 -3.05 17.43 1.61
CA TRP A 82 -1.63 17.78 1.63
C TRP A 82 -1.21 18.55 2.89
N ASP A 83 -2.16 18.92 3.75
CA ASP A 83 -1.84 19.57 5.02
C ASP A 83 -1.06 18.60 5.93
N ASN A 84 0.07 19.10 6.44
CA ASN A 84 0.96 18.40 7.37
C ASN A 84 1.38 17.01 6.88
N TRP A 85 1.51 16.79 5.57
CA TRP A 85 1.89 15.47 5.03
C TRP A 85 3.29 15.02 5.51
N GLN A 86 4.21 15.96 5.78
CA GLN A 86 5.55 15.66 6.28
C GLN A 86 5.49 15.07 7.70
N GLU A 87 4.67 15.64 8.57
CA GLU A 87 4.38 15.07 9.89
C GLU A 87 3.66 13.73 9.73
N LYS A 88 2.65 13.73 8.84
CA LYS A 88 2.03 12.58 8.17
C LYS A 88 3.01 11.40 8.04
N ALA A 89 4.17 11.68 7.43
CA ALA A 89 5.19 10.73 7.01
C ALA A 89 6.11 10.19 8.12
N SER A 90 6.11 10.76 9.34
CA SER A 90 6.89 10.23 10.48
C SER A 90 6.04 9.63 11.61
N GLN A 91 4.71 9.70 11.53
CA GLN A 91 3.79 9.13 12.53
C GLN A 91 3.63 7.59 12.43
N PRO A 92 3.28 6.87 13.52
CA PRO A 92 2.91 5.46 13.43
C PRO A 92 1.65 5.26 12.57
N PHE A 93 1.49 4.07 12.01
CA PHE A 93 0.25 3.68 11.31
C PHE A 93 -0.67 2.90 12.27
N LEU A 94 -1.56 3.61 12.96
CA LEU A 94 -2.40 3.04 14.03
C LEU A 94 -3.44 2.03 13.54
N LEU A 95 -3.93 2.19 12.30
CA LEU A 95 -4.97 1.33 11.73
C LEU A 95 -4.46 -0.08 11.39
N VAL A 96 -3.15 -0.33 11.47
CA VAL A 96 -2.57 -1.68 11.33
C VAL A 96 -3.21 -2.69 12.27
N LYS A 97 -3.72 -2.26 13.43
CA LYS A 97 -4.41 -3.12 14.41
C LYS A 97 -5.61 -3.86 13.81
N ASP A 98 -6.22 -3.32 12.76
CA ASP A 98 -7.39 -3.90 12.10
C ASP A 98 -7.00 -4.75 10.87
N HIS A 99 -5.71 -4.90 10.59
CA HIS A 99 -5.18 -5.57 9.40
C HIS A 99 -5.37 -7.09 9.47
N VAL A 100 -5.96 -7.68 8.43
CA VAL A 100 -6.37 -9.11 8.41
C VAL A 100 -5.22 -10.10 8.61
N LEU A 101 -4.03 -9.81 8.09
CA LEU A 101 -2.85 -10.69 8.24
C LEU A 101 -2.01 -10.41 9.49
N LEU A 102 -2.37 -9.40 10.31
CA LEU A 102 -1.54 -9.00 11.45
C LEU A 102 -1.23 -10.15 12.43
N PRO A 103 -2.17 -11.05 12.80
CA PRO A 103 -1.86 -12.17 13.68
C PRO A 103 -0.74 -13.09 13.17
N GLN A 104 -0.65 -13.23 11.83
CA GLN A 104 0.28 -14.13 11.15
C GLN A 104 1.65 -13.47 10.88
N ALA A 105 1.76 -12.15 11.00
CA ALA A 105 2.94 -11.37 10.66
C ALA A 105 4.04 -11.39 11.76
N SER A 106 4.63 -12.54 12.04
CA SER A 106 5.64 -12.68 13.11
C SER A 106 7.07 -12.29 12.74
N GLU A 107 7.35 -11.93 11.48
CA GLU A 107 8.70 -11.66 10.96
C GLU A 107 8.91 -10.19 10.55
N LEU A 108 8.27 -9.25 11.25
CA LEU A 108 8.30 -7.81 10.92
C LEU A 108 9.72 -7.20 10.96
N ASP A 109 10.54 -7.51 11.97
CA ASP A 109 11.92 -6.96 12.06
C ASP A 109 12.81 -7.44 10.91
N LYS A 110 12.70 -8.73 10.57
CA LYS A 110 13.45 -9.31 9.45
C LYS A 110 12.99 -8.70 8.13
N THR A 111 11.69 -8.50 7.98
CA THR A 111 11.09 -7.84 6.80
C THR A 111 11.58 -6.41 6.68
N ASP A 112 11.59 -5.65 7.77
CA ASP A 112 12.09 -4.27 7.78
C ASP A 112 13.55 -4.17 7.33
N ALA A 113 14.41 -5.01 7.91
CA ALA A 113 15.82 -5.06 7.53
C ALA A 113 16.00 -5.40 6.04
N ALA A 114 15.27 -6.39 5.53
CA ALA A 114 15.32 -6.79 4.13
C ALA A 114 14.81 -5.68 3.20
N PHE A 115 13.64 -5.10 3.48
CA PHE A 115 13.01 -4.13 2.59
C PHE A 115 13.76 -2.79 2.57
N ARG A 116 14.35 -2.36 3.69
CA ARG A 116 15.23 -1.18 3.73
C ARG A 116 16.49 -1.32 2.85
N SER A 117 16.91 -2.55 2.57
CA SER A 117 18.02 -2.81 1.64
C SER A 117 17.61 -2.84 0.16
N ILE A 118 16.33 -3.10 -0.12
CA ILE A 118 15.77 -3.22 -1.47
C ILE A 118 15.24 -1.86 -1.96
N LEU A 119 14.50 -1.17 -1.09
CA LEU A 119 13.88 0.12 -1.37
C LEU A 119 14.89 1.21 -1.03
N THR A 120 15.67 1.64 -2.01
CA THR A 120 16.50 2.85 -1.88
C THR A 120 15.72 4.09 -2.35
N ASN A 121 16.22 5.28 -2.05
CA ASN A 121 15.62 6.53 -2.53
C ASN A 121 15.55 6.54 -4.07
N GLU A 122 16.58 6.04 -4.74
CA GLU A 122 16.63 5.90 -6.20
C GLU A 122 15.57 4.92 -6.70
N HIS A 123 15.37 3.79 -6.00
CA HIS A 123 14.34 2.82 -6.37
C HIS A 123 12.94 3.42 -6.23
N ILE A 124 12.67 4.13 -5.12
CA ILE A 124 11.39 4.83 -4.91
C ILE A 124 11.14 5.83 -6.04
N ARG A 125 12.13 6.67 -6.37
CA ARG A 125 12.02 7.64 -7.47
C ARG A 125 11.73 6.95 -8.79
N SER A 126 12.45 5.88 -9.12
CA SER A 126 12.23 5.14 -10.37
C SER A 126 10.81 4.56 -10.47
N ILE A 127 10.20 4.15 -9.35
CA ILE A 127 8.82 3.67 -9.31
C ILE A 127 7.85 4.84 -9.54
N VAL A 128 8.07 5.98 -8.85
CA VAL A 128 7.21 7.16 -8.99
C VAL A 128 7.31 7.76 -10.40
N GLU A 129 8.45 7.68 -11.06
CA GLU A 129 8.66 8.11 -12.46
C GLU A 129 7.82 7.32 -13.47
N LEU A 130 7.40 6.08 -13.16
CA LEU A 130 6.53 5.29 -14.03
C LEU A 130 5.10 5.82 -14.12
N VAL A 131 4.66 6.63 -13.14
CA VAL A 131 3.35 7.26 -13.18
C VAL A 131 3.31 8.25 -14.35
N PRO A 132 2.32 8.27 -15.24
CA PRO A 132 2.28 9.25 -16.33
C PRO A 132 2.01 10.69 -15.86
N ASP A 133 2.55 11.67 -16.58
CA ASP A 133 2.36 13.10 -16.27
C ASP A 133 0.87 13.50 -16.31
N GLU A 134 0.10 12.90 -17.21
CA GLU A 134 -1.32 13.18 -17.42
C GLU A 134 -2.20 12.79 -16.22
N TRP A 135 -1.69 11.96 -15.30
CA TRP A 135 -2.39 11.60 -14.07
C TRP A 135 -2.06 12.54 -12.90
N LEU A 136 -1.08 13.44 -13.06
CA LEU A 136 -0.59 14.33 -12.01
C LEU A 136 -1.11 15.77 -12.16
N THR A 137 -2.41 15.91 -12.47
CA THR A 137 -3.06 17.19 -12.84
C THR A 137 -3.63 17.99 -11.67
N GLY A 138 -3.24 17.71 -10.43
CA GLY A 138 -3.82 18.36 -9.23
C GLY A 138 -3.44 19.84 -9.10
N GLU A 139 -4.41 20.71 -8.81
CA GLU A 139 -4.21 22.16 -8.61
C GLU A 139 -3.35 22.49 -7.36
N SER A 140 -3.11 21.51 -6.49
CA SER A 140 -2.34 21.69 -5.26
C SER A 140 -0.83 21.88 -5.49
N PHE A 141 -0.33 21.71 -6.72
CA PHE A 141 1.09 21.78 -7.03
C PHE A 141 1.39 22.76 -8.17
N ALA A 142 2.56 23.40 -8.08
CA ALA A 142 3.04 24.31 -9.13
C ALA A 142 3.48 23.60 -10.41
N SER A 143 3.78 22.30 -10.34
CA SER A 143 4.19 21.47 -11.48
C SER A 143 3.99 19.99 -11.22
N VAL A 144 3.95 19.19 -12.30
CA VAL A 144 3.95 17.72 -12.24
C VAL A 144 5.15 17.19 -11.46
N GLU A 145 6.32 17.79 -11.66
CA GLU A 145 7.54 17.40 -10.94
C GLU A 145 7.42 17.63 -9.43
N ALA A 146 6.86 18.78 -9.01
CA ALA A 146 6.62 19.04 -7.60
C ALA A 146 5.63 18.04 -6.97
N HIS A 147 4.62 17.63 -7.75
CA HIS A 147 3.67 16.60 -7.35
C HIS A 147 4.37 15.25 -7.14
N ARG A 148 5.18 14.77 -8.11
CA ARG A 148 5.99 13.55 -7.97
C ARG A 148 6.90 13.60 -6.76
N GLN A 149 7.63 14.71 -6.64
CA GLN A 149 8.62 14.90 -5.59
C GLN A 149 7.97 14.78 -4.21
N THR A 150 6.72 15.23 -4.06
CA THR A 150 5.97 15.10 -2.79
C THR A 150 5.71 13.64 -2.44
N TYR A 151 5.31 12.79 -3.40
CA TYR A 151 5.17 11.34 -3.17
C TYR A 151 6.51 10.68 -2.84
N CYS A 152 7.58 11.02 -3.57
CA CYS A 152 8.92 10.52 -3.28
C CYS A 152 9.33 10.88 -1.85
N GLN A 153 9.21 12.15 -1.45
CA GLN A 153 9.59 12.61 -0.12
C GLN A 153 8.75 11.95 0.99
N PHE A 154 7.45 11.74 0.76
CA PHE A 154 6.60 11.03 1.72
C PHE A 154 7.09 9.59 1.93
N LEU A 155 7.30 8.84 0.85
CA LEU A 155 7.74 7.44 0.90
C LEU A 155 9.17 7.30 1.45
N GLU A 156 10.09 8.16 1.03
CA GLU A 156 11.47 8.23 1.53
C GLU A 156 11.48 8.52 3.04
N THR A 157 10.68 9.49 3.50
CA THR A 157 10.57 9.84 4.93
C THR A 157 9.97 8.69 5.73
N ARG A 158 8.92 8.05 5.21
CA ARG A 158 8.30 6.87 5.82
C ARG A 158 9.26 5.71 5.98
N LEU A 159 10.01 5.41 4.93
CA LEU A 159 11.02 4.36 4.93
C LEU A 159 12.14 4.67 5.93
N ALA A 160 12.62 5.92 5.96
CA ALA A 160 13.65 6.34 6.92
C ALA A 160 13.20 6.19 8.38
N HIS A 161 11.89 6.30 8.63
CA HIS A 161 11.27 6.14 9.96
C HIS A 161 10.55 4.80 10.12
N SER A 162 10.88 3.78 9.32
CA SER A 162 10.10 2.53 9.29
C SER A 162 10.00 1.85 10.66
N SER A 163 11.04 1.96 11.49
CA SER A 163 11.06 1.46 12.86
C SER A 163 9.88 1.95 13.72
N ILE A 164 9.28 3.12 13.41
CA ILE A 164 8.11 3.65 14.12
C ILE A 164 6.87 2.81 13.81
N PHE A 165 6.56 2.59 12.53
CA PHE A 165 5.38 1.80 12.17
C PHE A 165 5.58 0.30 12.41
N VAL A 166 6.82 -0.21 12.33
CA VAL A 166 7.15 -1.60 12.68
C VAL A 166 6.86 -1.86 14.15
N LYS A 167 7.32 -0.99 15.06
CA LYS A 167 7.00 -1.09 16.49
C LYS A 167 5.51 -1.00 16.75
N GLN A 168 4.80 -0.11 16.05
CA GLN A 168 3.34 -0.02 16.16
C GLN A 168 2.65 -1.33 15.74
N ALA A 169 3.09 -1.94 14.63
CA ALA A 169 2.55 -3.20 14.16
C ALA A 169 2.86 -4.36 15.13
N GLN A 170 4.07 -4.42 15.68
CA GLN A 170 4.44 -5.40 16.71
C GLN A 170 3.57 -5.27 17.95
N HIS A 171 3.43 -4.05 18.48
CA HIS A 171 2.60 -3.78 19.65
C HIS A 171 1.13 -4.15 19.40
N ALA A 172 0.58 -3.78 18.25
CA ALA A 172 -0.78 -4.13 17.87
C ALA A 172 -0.95 -5.66 17.75
N ARG A 173 0.05 -6.36 17.23
CA ARG A 173 0.05 -7.82 17.10
C ARG A 173 0.09 -8.51 18.47
N GLU A 174 0.95 -8.04 19.38
CA GLU A 174 1.04 -8.57 20.75
C GLU A 174 -0.28 -8.45 21.51
N ALA A 175 -1.06 -7.40 21.27
CA ALA A 175 -2.37 -7.23 21.89
C ALA A 175 -3.45 -8.20 21.35
N LEU A 176 -3.19 -8.91 20.25
CA LEU A 176 -4.13 -9.85 19.61
C LEU A 176 -3.86 -11.32 19.94
N ILE A 177 -2.65 -11.66 20.41
CA ILE A 177 -2.19 -13.05 20.59
C ILE A 177 -2.11 -13.49 22.06
#